data_AF-A0A972MVX3-F1
#
_entry.id   AF-A0A972MVX3-F1
#
_cell.length_a   1.000
_cell.length_b   1.000
_cell.length_c   1.000
_cell.angle_alpha   90.00
_cell.angle_beta   90.00
_cell.angle_gamma   90.00
#
_symmetry.space_group_name_H-M   'P 1'
#
loop_
_entity.id
_entity.type
_entity.pdbx_description
1 polymer ?
#
loop_
_entity_poly.entity_id
_entity_poly.type
_entity_poly.pdbx_seq_one_letter_code
_entity_poly.pdbx_strand_id
1 'polypeptide(L)' 'MNILIKWYYRLGAPLWFYPLAGKLIPWVAALFLLLIIPGLYTGLFTAPADYQQGDSFRIMYVHVPAAWMSMFIYFA' A
#
# COMPACT_ATOMS: atom_id res chain seq x y z
N MET A 1 17.37 14.67 -27.48
CA MET A 1 16.52 14.40 -26.29
C MET A 1 17.37 13.70 -25.23
N ASN A 2 17.42 14.19 -24.00
CA ASN A 2 18.16 13.57 -22.89
C ASN A 2 17.68 12.12 -22.69
N ILE A 3 18.59 11.19 -22.35
CA ILE A 3 18.29 9.78 -22.10
C ILE A 3 17.20 9.62 -21.03
N LEU A 4 17.22 10.47 -20.00
CA LEU A 4 16.24 10.50 -18.92
C LEU A 4 14.84 10.84 -19.44
N ILE A 5 14.74 11.83 -20.32
CA ILE A 5 13.48 12.27 -20.92
C ILE A 5 12.92 11.16 -21.82
N LYS A 6 13.77 10.52 -22.62
CA LYS A 6 13.37 9.39 -23.49
C LYS A 6 12.86 8.20 -22.67
N TRP A 7 13.46 7.94 -21.52
CA TRP A 7 13.05 6.85 -20.63
C TRP A 7 11.69 7.15 -19.97
N TYR A 8 11.48 8.38 -19.49
CA TYR A 8 10.21 8.83 -18.94
C TYR A 8 9.05 8.68 -19.93
N TYR A 9 9.22 9.16 -21.18
CA TYR A 9 8.18 9.01 -22.20
C TYR A 9 7.90 7.55 -22.58
N ARG A 10 8.91 6.67 -22.55
CA ARG A 10 8.72 5.25 -22.83
C ARG A 10 7.84 4.57 -21.79
N LEU A 11 8.00 4.89 -20.51
CA LEU A 11 7.18 4.34 -19.44
C LEU A 11 5.72 4.82 -19.47
N GLY A 12 5.43 5.93 -20.15
CA GLY A 12 4.05 6.36 -20.38
C GLY A 12 3.27 5.42 -21.32
N ALA A 13 3.96 4.58 -22.11
CA ALA A 13 3.31 3.65 -23.03
C ALA A 13 3.16 2.24 -22.41
N PRO A 14 1.95 1.62 -22.47
CA PRO A 14 1.68 0.30 -21.93
C PRO A 14 2.68 -0.79 -22.36
N LEU A 15 3.11 -0.75 -23.62
CA LEU A 15 4.03 -1.72 -24.21
C LEU A 15 5.35 -1.87 -23.42
N TRP A 16 5.86 -0.77 -22.88
CA TRP A 16 7.12 -0.75 -22.13
C TRP A 16 6.89 -0.85 -20.62
N PHE A 17 5.78 -0.33 -20.11
CA PHE A 17 5.47 -0.32 -18.69
C PHE A 17 5.05 -1.69 -18.15
N TYR A 18 4.14 -2.41 -18.83
CA TYR A 18 3.57 -3.66 -18.32
C TYR A 18 4.63 -4.76 -18.07
N PRO A 19 5.62 -4.99 -18.95
CA PRO A 19 6.68 -5.97 -18.68
C PRO A 19 7.56 -5.58 -17.49
N LEU A 20 7.82 -4.28 -17.30
CA LEU A 20 8.57 -3.78 -16.15
C LEU A 20 7.77 -3.96 -14.87
N ALA A 21 6.50 -3.53 -14.86
CA ALA A 21 5.58 -3.72 -13.74
C ALA A 21 5.46 -5.20 -13.37
N GLY A 22 5.30 -6.09 -14.35
CA GLY A 22 5.27 -7.54 -14.15
C GLY A 22 6.49 -8.08 -13.40
N LYS A 23 7.69 -7.59 -13.72
CA LYS A 23 8.93 -7.96 -13.01
C LYS A 23 9.01 -7.37 -11.60
N LEU A 24 8.41 -6.20 -11.37
CA LEU A 24 8.43 -5.51 -10.07
C LEU A 24 7.37 -6.02 -9.10
N ILE A 25 6.22 -6.49 -9.60
CA ILE A 25 5.10 -7.02 -8.79
C ILE A 25 5.56 -7.98 -7.68
N PRO A 26 6.37 -9.04 -7.91
CA PRO A 26 6.74 -9.96 -6.84
C PRO A 26 7.55 -9.29 -5.73
N TRP A 27 8.42 -8.33 -6.08
CA TRP A 27 9.22 -7.59 -5.09
C TRP A 27 8.38 -6.61 -4.28
N VAL A 28 7.49 -5.89 -4.94
CA VAL A 28 6.54 -4.97 -4.27
C VAL A 28 5.58 -5.75 -3.38
N ALA A 29 5.10 -6.91 -3.84
CA ALA A 29 4.25 -7.79 -3.04
C ALA A 29 4.98 -8.37 -1.83
N ALA A 30 6.24 -8.78 -1.98
CA ALA A 30 7.06 -9.23 -0.86
C ALA A 30 7.28 -8.12 0.17
N LEU A 31 7.59 -6.90 -0.28
CA LEU A 31 7.72 -5.73 0.59
C LEU A 31 6.39 -5.41 1.30
N PHE A 32 5.28 -5.47 0.57
CA PHE A 32 3.95 -5.29 1.15
C PHE A 32 3.70 -6.31 2.27
N LEU A 33 3.95 -7.60 2.03
CA LEU A 33 3.78 -8.66 3.03
C LEU A 33 4.68 -8.44 4.25
N LEU A 34 5.94 -8.07 4.02
CA LEU A 34 6.89 -7.76 5.09
C LEU A 34 6.45 -6.61 6.00
N LEU A 35 5.69 -5.65 5.47
CA LEU A 35 5.22 -4.50 6.24
C LEU A 35 3.84 -4.74 6.85
N ILE A 36 2.91 -5.33 6.09
CA ILE A 36 1.51 -5.50 6.50
C ILE A 36 1.36 -6.54 7.61
N ILE A 37 2.11 -7.65 7.56
CA ILE A 37 2.01 -8.74 8.55
C ILE A 37 2.39 -8.24 9.95
N PRO A 38 3.59 -7.67 10.18
CA PRO A 38 3.94 -7.17 11.50
C PRO A 38 3.05 -5.99 11.91
N GLY A 39 2.65 -5.11 10.99
CA GLY A 39 1.75 -4.00 11.30
C GLY A 39 0.37 -4.45 11.77
N LEU A 40 -0.22 -5.46 11.12
CA LEU A 40 -1.49 -6.05 11.54
C LEU A 40 -1.35 -6.77 12.88
N TYR A 41 -0.27 -7.52 13.07
CA TYR A 41 -0.03 -8.23 14.32
C TYR A 41 0.10 -7.24 15.49
N THR A 42 0.92 -6.20 15.33
CA THR A 42 1.13 -5.24 16.40
C THR A 42 -0.10 -4.40 16.68
N GLY A 43 -0.81 -3.96 15.63
CA GLY A 43 -2.04 -3.18 15.76
C GLY A 43 -3.21 -3.94 16.38
N LEU A 44 -3.40 -5.22 16.04
CA LEU A 44 -4.56 -6.00 16.51
C LEU A 44 -4.31 -6.75 17.81
N PHE A 45 -3.09 -7.24 18.05
CA PHE A 45 -2.82 -8.13 19.19
C PHE A 45 -1.98 -7.47 20.29
N THR A 46 -1.00 -6.64 19.92
CA THR A 46 -0.07 -6.07 20.92
C THR A 46 -0.45 -4.67 21.40
N ALA A 47 -1.19 -3.90 20.61
CA ALA A 47 -1.59 -2.55 20.96
C ALA A 47 -2.41 -2.58 22.27
N PRO A 48 -2.11 -1.71 23.25
CA PRO A 48 -2.87 -1.67 24.49
C PRO A 48 -4.31 -1.25 24.23
N ALA A 49 -5.23 -1.70 25.09
CA ALA A 49 -6.61 -1.26 25.05
C ALA A 49 -6.72 0.24 25.30
N ASP A 50 -7.59 0.90 24.55
CA ASP A 50 -7.89 2.32 24.76
C ASP A 50 -8.75 2.52 26.01
N TYR A 51 -8.64 3.68 26.64
CA TYR A 51 -9.37 4.00 27.87
C TYR A 51 -10.90 4.03 27.69
N GLN A 52 -11.40 4.48 26.53
CA GLN A 52 -12.85 4.58 26.27
C GLN A 52 -13.39 3.42 25.44
N GLN A 53 -12.61 2.97 24.46
CA GLN A 53 -13.07 1.97 23.49
C GLN A 53 -12.58 0.55 23.80
N GLY A 54 -11.72 0.37 24.80
CA GLY A 54 -11.15 -0.92 25.16
C GLY A 54 -10.42 -1.57 23.97
N ASP A 55 -10.59 -2.87 23.78
CA ASP A 55 -9.99 -3.62 22.68
C ASP A 55 -10.60 -3.29 21.30
N SER A 56 -11.82 -2.73 21.27
CA SER A 56 -12.49 -2.36 20.01
C SER A 56 -11.75 -1.25 19.25
N PHE A 57 -10.98 -0.42 19.95
CA PHE A 57 -10.12 0.61 19.35
C PHE A 57 -9.22 0.05 18.25
N ARG A 58 -8.73 -1.18 18.42
CA ARG A 58 -7.75 -1.80 17.52
C ARG A 58 -8.27 -1.98 16.09
N ILE A 59 -9.60 -1.99 15.89
CA ILE A 59 -10.23 -2.02 14.56
C ILE A 59 -9.80 -0.83 13.70
N MET A 60 -9.51 0.33 14.31
CA MET A 60 -9.10 1.53 13.58
C MET A 60 -7.80 1.36 12.78
N TYR A 61 -6.90 0.47 13.21
CA TYR A 61 -5.67 0.16 12.46
C TYR A 61 -5.92 -0.47 11.09
N VAL A 62 -7.13 -1.02 10.86
CA VAL A 62 -7.55 -1.55 9.56
C VAL A 62 -8.59 -0.64 8.91
N HIS A 63 -9.58 -0.20 9.68
CA HIS A 63 -10.72 0.55 9.17
C HIS A 63 -10.35 1.94 8.61
N VAL A 64 -9.58 2.72 9.37
CA VAL A 64 -9.22 4.10 8.97
C VAL A 64 -8.41 4.15 7.68
N PRO A 65 -7.31 3.38 7.51
CA PRO A 65 -6.58 3.37 6.25
C PRO A 65 -7.42 2.81 5.09
N ALA A 66 -8.28 1.81 5.33
CA ALA A 66 -9.17 1.29 4.29
C ALA A 66 -10.18 2.35 3.82
N ALA A 67 -10.75 3.13 4.74
CA ALA A 67 -11.65 4.24 4.40
C ALA A 67 -10.93 5.32 3.57
N TRP A 68 -9.67 5.63 3.91
CA TRP A 68 -8.83 6.55 3.14
C TRP A 68 -8.56 6.05 1.72
N MET A 69 -8.18 4.78 1.57
CA MET A 69 -7.99 4.18 0.24
C MET A 69 -9.27 4.16 -0.57
N SER A 70 -10.42 3.89 0.07
CA SER A 70 -11.74 3.95 -0.58
C SER A 70 -12.06 5.36 -1.08
N MET A 71 -11.71 6.40 -0.33
CA MET A 71 -11.91 7.78 -0.78
C MET A 71 -11.05 8.12 -2.00
N PHE A 72 -9.77 7.73 -2.02
CA PHE A 72 -8.93 7.93 -3.21
C PHE A 72 -9.49 7.26 -4.45
N ILE A 73 -10.00 6.03 -4.33
CA ILE A 73 -10.61 5.31 -5.46
C ILE A 73 -11.93 5.98 -5.88
N TYR A 74 -12.71 6.51 -4.94
CA TYR A 74 -13.96 7.22 -5.26
C TYR A 74 -13.73 8.53 -6.03
N PHE A 75 -12.63 9.23 -5.76
CA PHE A 75 -12.29 10.50 -6.42
C PHE A 75 -11.40 10.35 -7.67
N ALA A 76 -10.84 9.17 -7.93
CA ALA A 76 -9.97 8.88 -9.08
C ALA A 76 -10.80 8.54 -10.34
#